data_AF-A0A9P8XV43-F1
#
_entry.id   AF-A0A9P8XV43-F1
#
_cell.length_a   1.000
_cell.length_b   1.000
_cell.length_c   1.000
_cell.angle_alpha   90.00
_cell.angle_beta   90.00
_cell.angle_gamma   90.00
#
_symmetry.space_group_name_H-M   'P 1'
#
loop_
_entity.id
_entity.type
_entity.pdbx_description
1 polymer ?
#
loop_
_entity_poly.entity_id
_entity_poly.type
_entity_poly.pdbx_seq_one_letter_code
_entity_poly.pdbx_strand_id
1 'polypeptide(L)'
;MSSAIERRKDALFTLADNTNSGKDELADLNVIPCSSASIIPHYKTLKTPLKKVDLAIAYYPRDKHKKGELQKLLRASPLSEEEQSINFTSYPGLTEGPIVLSVEIKRAGDGADAAKLQLLTWLSAQKNKIDELSSLTSSTSGIEKPDYLPAILVQGHDWNLVAFAMDAEGKQILWHKLPLGDTQTAMGVYRIIQQLQKLANITLVPFYQWYQGLRPALT
;
A
#
# COMPACT_ATOMS: atom_id res chain seq x y z
N MET A 1 14.20 22.78 -6.73
CA MET A 1 14.27 21.46 -6.07
C MET A 1 13.03 21.14 -5.23
N SER A 2 12.40 22.09 -4.51
CA SER A 2 11.07 21.91 -3.88
C SER A 2 9.95 21.53 -4.87
N SER A 3 10.02 22.06 -6.10
CA SER A 3 8.87 22.08 -7.01
C SER A 3 8.46 20.74 -7.64
N ALA A 4 9.28 19.67 -7.63
CA ALA A 4 8.88 18.38 -8.20
C ALA A 4 8.12 17.50 -7.20
N ILE A 5 8.54 17.55 -5.93
CA ILE A 5 7.88 16.86 -4.80
C ILE A 5 6.56 17.55 -4.46
N GLU A 6 6.54 18.88 -4.50
CA GLU A 6 5.34 19.69 -4.28
C GLU A 6 4.32 19.53 -5.42
N ARG A 7 4.78 19.50 -6.69
CA ARG A 7 3.93 19.14 -7.85
C ARG A 7 3.35 17.73 -7.75
N ARG A 8 4.06 16.76 -7.16
CA ARG A 8 3.55 15.39 -6.92
C ARG A 8 2.52 15.34 -5.79
N LYS A 9 2.69 16.16 -4.75
CA LYS A 9 1.67 16.35 -3.70
C LYS A 9 0.40 16.98 -4.27
N ASP A 10 0.52 17.95 -5.16
CA ASP A 10 -0.63 18.55 -5.84
C ASP A 10 -1.28 17.58 -6.83
N ALA A 11 -0.52 16.70 -7.49
CA ALA A 11 -1.04 15.64 -8.34
C ALA A 11 -1.86 14.58 -7.57
N LEU A 12 -1.52 14.30 -6.31
CA LEU A 12 -2.37 13.47 -5.42
C LEU A 12 -3.76 14.10 -5.16
N PHE A 13 -3.88 15.43 -5.26
CA PHE A 13 -5.12 16.17 -5.02
C PHE A 13 -5.81 16.69 -6.28
N THR A 14 -5.12 16.71 -7.43
CA THR A 14 -5.57 17.41 -8.64
C THR A 14 -5.43 16.52 -9.86
N LEU A 15 -6.26 15.48 -9.95
CA LEU A 15 -6.59 14.84 -11.23
C LEU A 15 -8.11 14.67 -11.30
N ALA A 16 -8.69 15.36 -12.27
CA ALA A 16 -10.10 15.38 -12.58
C ALA A 16 -10.54 14.09 -13.28
N ASP A 17 -11.84 13.82 -13.15
CA ASP A 17 -12.59 12.68 -13.65
C ASP A 17 -12.20 12.27 -15.08
N ASN A 18 -11.85 10.99 -15.24
CA ASN A 18 -12.36 10.15 -16.32
C ASN A 18 -11.80 8.74 -16.18
N THR A 19 -12.66 7.79 -15.81
CA THR A 19 -12.78 6.47 -16.47
C THR A 19 -13.81 5.63 -15.72
N ASN A 20 -14.85 5.21 -16.44
CA ASN A 20 -15.91 4.35 -15.94
C ASN A 20 -15.47 2.86 -15.86
N SER A 21 -14.17 2.58 -15.89
CA SER A 21 -13.59 1.22 -15.98
C SER A 21 -13.29 0.56 -14.63
N GLY A 22 -13.36 1.30 -13.50
CA GLY A 22 -12.87 0.82 -12.21
C GLY A 22 -13.84 -0.05 -11.38
N LYS A 23 -15.12 -0.18 -11.74
CA LYS A 23 -16.11 -0.84 -10.85
C LYS A 23 -15.84 -2.33 -10.61
N ASP A 24 -15.43 -3.06 -11.65
CA ASP A 24 -15.13 -4.49 -11.53
C ASP A 24 -13.80 -4.75 -10.81
N GLU A 25 -12.88 -3.79 -10.89
CA GLU A 25 -11.54 -3.85 -10.31
C GLU A 25 -11.56 -3.61 -8.79
N LEU A 26 -12.44 -2.73 -8.32
CA LEU A 26 -12.66 -2.50 -6.89
C LEU A 26 -13.30 -3.71 -6.19
N ALA A 27 -14.03 -4.54 -6.93
CA ALA A 27 -14.69 -5.73 -6.37
C ALA A 27 -13.70 -6.83 -5.94
N ASP A 28 -12.44 -6.75 -6.37
CA ASP A 28 -11.37 -7.67 -5.98
C ASP A 28 -10.56 -7.14 -4.77
N LEU A 29 -10.87 -5.95 -4.25
CA LEU A 29 -10.23 -5.40 -3.04
C LEU A 29 -10.90 -5.94 -1.78
N ASN A 30 -10.12 -6.54 -0.90
CA ASN A 30 -10.56 -7.05 0.38
C ASN A 30 -9.93 -6.28 1.54
N VAL A 31 -10.73 -6.03 2.58
CA VAL A 31 -10.26 -5.47 3.85
C VAL A 31 -9.86 -6.60 4.78
N ILE A 32 -8.59 -6.61 5.18
CA ILE A 32 -7.98 -7.66 5.99
C ILE A 32 -7.58 -7.10 7.37
N PRO A 33 -8.18 -7.59 8.46
CA PRO A 33 -7.72 -7.27 9.81
C PRO A 33 -6.30 -7.80 10.05
N CYS A 34 -5.42 -6.95 10.56
CA CYS A 34 -3.98 -7.24 10.69
C CYS A 34 -3.54 -7.37 12.15
N SER A 35 -4.47 -7.74 13.05
CA SER A 35 -4.26 -7.76 14.50
C SER A 35 -3.14 -8.71 14.97
N SER A 36 -2.70 -9.67 14.17
CA SER A 36 -1.55 -10.54 14.45
C SER A 36 -0.51 -10.56 13.33
N ALA A 37 -0.62 -9.66 12.34
CA ALA A 37 0.35 -9.59 11.26
C ALA A 37 1.71 -9.10 11.78
N SER A 38 2.79 -9.65 11.24
CA SER A 38 4.17 -9.27 11.59
C SER A 38 5.06 -9.19 10.37
N ILE A 39 6.05 -8.31 10.43
CA ILE A 39 7.06 -8.16 9.38
C ILE A 39 8.01 -9.36 9.43
N ILE A 40 8.18 -10.04 8.29
CA ILE A 40 9.18 -11.11 8.12
C ILE A 40 10.57 -10.50 8.42
N PRO A 41 11.42 -11.16 9.25
CA PRO A 41 12.71 -10.62 9.67
C PRO A 41 13.59 -10.08 8.53
N HIS A 42 13.57 -10.75 7.36
CA HIS A 42 14.29 -10.35 6.16
C HIS A 42 14.03 -8.91 5.70
N TYR A 43 12.81 -8.39 5.89
CA TYR A 43 12.42 -7.05 5.43
C TYR A 43 12.53 -5.97 6.50
N LYS A 44 13.04 -6.28 7.69
CA LYS A 44 13.20 -5.30 8.77
C LYS A 44 14.33 -4.34 8.45
N THR A 45 14.05 -3.04 8.46
CA THR A 45 15.06 -2.00 8.22
C THR A 45 15.83 -1.57 9.49
N LEU A 46 15.34 -1.88 10.71
CA LEU A 46 15.95 -1.49 11.99
C LEU A 46 15.55 -2.43 13.15
N LYS A 47 16.23 -2.34 14.31
CA LYS A 47 15.87 -2.97 15.62
C LYS A 47 14.54 -2.43 16.21
N THR A 48 13.64 -1.95 15.38
CA THR A 48 12.37 -1.35 15.76
C THR A 48 11.40 -2.46 16.18
N PRO A 49 10.50 -2.21 17.16
CA PRO A 49 9.53 -3.21 17.57
C PRO A 49 8.70 -3.73 16.38
N LEU A 50 8.25 -4.98 16.47
CA LEU A 50 7.29 -5.58 15.56
C LEU A 50 5.98 -4.79 15.62
N LYS A 51 5.87 -3.72 14.84
CA LYS A 51 4.66 -2.91 14.76
C LYS A 51 3.89 -3.30 13.50
N LYS A 52 2.61 -3.62 13.71
CA LYS A 52 1.63 -4.01 12.70
C LYS A 52 0.78 -2.80 12.30
N VAL A 53 -0.05 -2.92 11.29
CA VAL A 53 -1.16 -1.99 11.06
C VAL A 53 -2.47 -2.62 11.56
N ASP A 54 -3.53 -1.85 11.72
CA ASP A 54 -4.82 -2.39 12.15
C ASP A 54 -5.55 -3.11 11.00
N LEU A 55 -5.53 -2.51 9.80
CA LEU A 55 -6.13 -3.10 8.59
C LEU A 55 -5.20 -2.97 7.39
N ALA A 56 -5.36 -3.86 6.42
CA ALA A 56 -4.80 -3.73 5.09
C ALA A 56 -5.92 -3.89 4.05
N ILE A 57 -5.83 -3.15 2.95
CA ILE A 57 -6.60 -3.41 1.74
C ILE A 57 -5.69 -4.19 0.79
N ALA A 58 -6.11 -5.40 0.45
CA ALA A 58 -5.36 -6.31 -0.39
C ALA A 58 -6.17 -6.74 -1.61
N TYR A 59 -5.49 -6.92 -2.74
CA TYR A 59 -6.11 -7.36 -3.98
C TYR A 59 -6.15 -8.89 -4.06
N TYR A 60 -7.31 -9.46 -4.36
CA TYR A 60 -7.49 -10.90 -4.57
C TYR A 60 -8.19 -11.16 -5.90
N PRO A 61 -7.45 -11.57 -6.94
CA PRO A 61 -8.05 -11.81 -8.25
C PRO A 61 -9.06 -12.96 -8.16
N ARG A 62 -10.28 -12.73 -8.66
CA ARG A 62 -11.26 -13.80 -8.90
C ARG A 62 -10.82 -14.73 -10.05
N ASP A 63 -9.99 -14.23 -10.97
CA ASP A 63 -9.43 -14.99 -12.08
C ASP A 63 -8.32 -15.95 -11.61
N LYS A 64 -8.56 -17.26 -11.79
CA LYS A 64 -7.64 -18.34 -11.41
C LYS A 64 -6.30 -18.30 -12.15
N HIS A 65 -6.27 -17.82 -13.40
CA HIS A 65 -5.02 -17.75 -14.16
C HIS A 65 -4.06 -16.73 -13.56
N LYS A 66 -4.57 -15.54 -13.18
CA LYS A 66 -3.78 -14.49 -12.52
C LYS A 66 -3.23 -14.96 -11.17
N LYS A 67 -4.02 -15.73 -10.42
CA LYS A 67 -3.58 -16.35 -9.16
C LYS A 67 -2.38 -17.29 -9.35
N GLY A 68 -2.38 -18.09 -10.42
CA GLY A 68 -1.29 -19.03 -10.71
C GLY A 68 0.07 -18.37 -11.00
N GLU A 69 0.09 -17.25 -11.70
CA GLU A 69 1.33 -16.52 -12.00
C GLU A 69 1.97 -15.92 -10.74
N LEU A 70 1.16 -15.36 -9.83
CA LEU A 70 1.66 -14.87 -8.53
C LEU A 70 2.26 -16.01 -7.70
N GLN A 71 1.62 -17.18 -7.67
CA GLN A 71 2.15 -18.34 -6.95
C GLN A 71 3.50 -18.83 -7.50
N LYS A 72 3.72 -18.76 -8.83
CA LYS A 72 5.02 -19.09 -9.43
C LYS A 72 6.12 -18.13 -8.97
N LEU A 73 5.81 -16.84 -8.83
CA LEU A 73 6.75 -15.85 -8.29
C LEU A 73 7.15 -16.17 -6.85
N LEU A 74 6.20 -16.59 -6.01
CA LEU A 74 6.48 -16.95 -4.62
C LEU A 74 7.41 -18.15 -4.50
N ARG A 75 7.19 -19.17 -5.33
CA ARG A 75 8.04 -20.38 -5.36
C ARG A 75 9.45 -20.13 -5.88
N ALA A 76 9.67 -19.05 -6.63
CA ALA A 76 10.98 -18.63 -7.09
C ALA A 76 11.76 -17.82 -6.04
N SER A 77 11.12 -17.39 -4.94
CA SER A 77 11.77 -16.66 -3.86
C SER A 77 12.74 -17.57 -3.09
N PRO A 78 13.92 -17.07 -2.69
CA PRO A 78 14.88 -17.83 -1.88
C PRO A 78 14.47 -17.96 -0.40
N LEU A 79 13.32 -17.40 0.00
CA LEU A 79 12.80 -17.47 1.36
C LEU A 79 12.27 -18.86 1.72
N SER A 80 12.28 -19.16 3.03
CA SER A 80 11.67 -20.38 3.57
C SER A 80 10.19 -20.45 3.22
N GLU A 81 9.62 -21.67 3.14
CA GLU A 81 8.21 -21.87 2.81
C GLU A 81 7.25 -21.11 3.75
N GLU A 82 7.63 -20.99 5.03
CA GLU A 82 6.87 -20.24 6.05
C GLU A 82 6.94 -18.70 5.86
N GLU A 83 7.92 -18.21 5.11
CA GLU A 83 8.12 -16.80 4.81
C GLU A 83 7.74 -16.43 3.36
N GLN A 84 7.34 -17.41 2.55
CA GLN A 84 6.88 -17.17 1.18
C GLN A 84 5.58 -16.35 1.19
N SER A 85 5.70 -15.11 0.74
CA SER A 85 4.60 -14.16 0.66
C SER A 85 4.85 -13.16 -0.47
N ILE A 86 3.78 -12.71 -1.11
CA ILE A 86 3.84 -11.61 -2.10
C ILE A 86 4.10 -10.28 -1.39
N ASN A 87 3.80 -10.23 -0.09
CA ASN A 87 4.08 -9.12 0.78
C ASN A 87 5.31 -9.40 1.68
N PHE A 88 5.61 -8.45 2.54
CA PHE A 88 6.69 -8.48 3.54
C PHE A 88 6.24 -9.12 4.87
N THR A 89 5.09 -9.78 4.88
CA THR A 89 4.47 -10.45 6.02
C THR A 89 3.97 -11.82 5.59
N SER A 90 4.18 -12.84 6.41
CA SER A 90 3.63 -14.20 6.20
C SER A 90 2.25 -14.38 6.82
N TYR A 91 1.56 -13.28 7.17
CA TYR A 91 0.21 -13.34 7.71
C TYR A 91 -0.74 -14.07 6.71
N PRO A 92 -1.43 -15.15 7.11
CA PRO A 92 -2.16 -16.01 6.18
C PRO A 92 -3.17 -15.29 5.28
N GLY A 93 -3.79 -14.21 5.75
CA GLY A 93 -4.72 -13.39 4.98
C GLY A 93 -4.06 -12.39 4.01
N LEU A 94 -2.73 -12.42 3.87
CA LEU A 94 -1.94 -11.49 3.07
C LEU A 94 -0.77 -12.17 2.34
N THR A 95 -0.67 -13.50 2.35
CA THR A 95 0.45 -14.18 1.65
C THR A 95 0.29 -14.14 0.13
N GLU A 96 -0.94 -14.21 -0.37
CA GLU A 96 -1.24 -14.26 -1.81
C GLU A 96 -1.79 -12.95 -2.38
N GLY A 97 -2.43 -12.11 -1.55
CA GLY A 97 -3.04 -10.87 -1.99
C GLY A 97 -2.15 -9.65 -1.73
N PRO A 98 -1.65 -8.94 -2.76
CA PRO A 98 -0.78 -7.79 -2.55
C PRO A 98 -1.49 -6.67 -1.81
N ILE A 99 -0.83 -6.13 -0.79
CA ILE A 99 -1.31 -4.97 -0.02
C ILE A 99 -1.17 -3.73 -0.90
N VAL A 100 -2.28 -3.04 -1.14
CA VAL A 100 -2.31 -1.77 -1.89
C VAL A 100 -2.52 -0.54 -1.00
N LEU A 101 -3.12 -0.72 0.18
CA LEU A 101 -3.32 0.34 1.17
C LEU A 101 -3.20 -0.24 2.58
N SER A 102 -2.50 0.44 3.48
CA SER A 102 -2.49 0.10 4.91
C SER A 102 -3.31 1.11 5.71
N VAL A 103 -3.96 0.70 6.80
CA VAL A 103 -4.76 1.59 7.66
C VAL A 103 -4.36 1.39 9.12
N GLU A 104 -4.03 2.50 9.78
CA GLU A 104 -3.77 2.57 11.22
C GLU A 104 -4.86 3.38 11.90
N ILE A 105 -5.36 2.88 13.02
CA ILE A 105 -6.46 3.45 13.79
C ILE A 105 -5.98 3.77 15.20
N LYS A 106 -6.07 5.03 15.60
CA LYS A 106 -5.76 5.51 16.95
C LYS A 106 -6.96 6.20 17.58
N ARG A 107 -7.00 6.19 18.92
CA ARG A 107 -7.97 6.99 19.67
C ARG A 107 -7.63 8.48 19.56
N ALA A 108 -8.61 9.34 19.81
CA ALA A 108 -8.37 10.78 19.89
C ALA A 108 -7.35 11.08 21.01
N GLY A 109 -6.35 11.90 20.72
CA GLY A 109 -5.29 12.26 21.66
C GLY A 109 -4.16 11.24 21.82
N ASP A 110 -4.26 10.04 21.23
CA ASP A 110 -3.21 9.02 21.33
C ASP A 110 -2.10 9.22 20.28
N GLY A 111 -0.86 9.43 20.77
CA GLY A 111 0.37 8.92 20.17
C GLY A 111 0.59 9.13 18.66
N ALA A 112 0.25 10.29 18.10
CA ALA A 112 0.38 10.57 16.67
C ALA A 112 1.79 10.28 16.11
N ASP A 113 2.84 10.62 16.85
CA ASP A 113 4.22 10.33 16.42
C ASP A 113 4.57 8.84 16.50
N ALA A 114 4.03 8.12 17.48
CA ALA A 114 4.19 6.67 17.56
C ALA A 114 3.48 5.96 16.41
N ALA A 115 2.32 6.47 15.98
CA ALA A 115 1.58 5.98 14.82
C ALA A 115 2.32 6.26 13.50
N LYS A 116 2.92 7.45 13.35
CA LYS A 116 3.78 7.76 12.19
C LYS A 116 4.98 6.82 12.11
N LEU A 117 5.68 6.59 13.22
CA LEU A 117 6.84 5.68 13.24
C LEU A 117 6.42 4.24 12.92
N GLN A 118 5.25 3.83 13.37
CA GLN A 118 4.65 2.53 13.07
C GLN A 118 4.36 2.37 11.58
N LEU A 119 3.65 3.34 10.97
CA LEU A 119 3.41 3.35 9.53
C LEU A 119 4.71 3.44 8.72
N LEU A 120 5.68 4.25 9.14
CA LEU A 120 6.98 4.35 8.48
C LEU A 120 7.70 3.00 8.44
N THR A 121 7.72 2.28 9.57
CA THR A 121 8.36 0.97 9.68
C THR A 121 7.67 -0.06 8.77
N TRP A 122 6.33 -0.08 8.80
CA TRP A 122 5.51 -0.99 8.00
C TRP A 122 5.68 -0.74 6.49
N LEU A 123 5.56 0.52 6.05
CA LEU A 123 5.69 0.90 4.64
C LEU A 123 7.12 0.76 4.12
N SER A 124 8.14 0.93 4.98
CA SER A 124 9.53 0.65 4.59
C SER A 124 9.75 -0.83 4.27
N ALA A 125 9.22 -1.74 5.09
CA ALA A 125 9.31 -3.16 4.83
C ALA A 125 8.54 -3.55 3.55
N GLN A 126 7.38 -2.92 3.32
CA GLN A 126 6.65 -3.06 2.06
C GLN A 126 7.48 -2.61 0.86
N LYS A 127 8.13 -1.46 0.94
CA LYS A 127 9.01 -0.95 -0.12
C LYS A 127 10.12 -1.95 -0.45
N ASN A 128 10.79 -2.49 0.56
CA ASN A 128 11.85 -3.50 0.36
C ASN A 128 11.34 -4.71 -0.41
N LYS A 129 10.16 -5.23 -0.06
CA LYS A 129 9.55 -6.35 -0.79
C LYS A 129 9.25 -5.98 -2.23
N ILE A 130 8.68 -4.80 -2.47
CA ILE A 130 8.36 -4.35 -3.82
C ILE A 130 9.65 -4.17 -4.63
N ASP A 131 10.73 -3.67 -4.03
CA ASP A 131 12.05 -3.56 -4.68
C ASP A 131 12.62 -4.93 -5.07
N GLU A 132 12.55 -5.91 -4.16
CA GLU A 132 12.94 -7.29 -4.45
C GLU A 132 12.10 -7.85 -5.61
N LEU A 133 10.77 -7.74 -5.54
CA LEU A 133 9.88 -8.21 -6.62
C LEU A 133 10.21 -7.52 -7.95
N SER A 134 10.41 -6.20 -7.96
CA SER A 134 10.81 -5.46 -9.16
C SER A 134 12.14 -5.96 -9.74
N SER A 135 13.08 -6.43 -8.91
CA SER A 135 14.37 -6.95 -9.36
C SER A 135 14.29 -8.37 -9.95
N LEU A 136 13.31 -9.17 -9.50
CA LEU A 136 13.13 -10.57 -9.90
C LEU A 136 12.15 -10.75 -11.06
N THR A 137 11.50 -9.68 -11.52
CA THR A 137 10.38 -9.75 -12.46
C THR A 137 10.53 -8.79 -13.62
N SER A 138 9.89 -9.14 -14.74
CA SER A 138 9.59 -8.20 -15.81
C SER A 138 8.12 -7.79 -15.73
N SER A 139 7.83 -6.52 -16.00
CA SER A 139 6.44 -6.02 -16.10
C SER A 139 5.98 -6.08 -17.55
N THR A 140 4.88 -6.79 -17.79
CA THR A 140 4.27 -6.90 -19.13
C THR A 140 3.10 -5.93 -19.31
N SER A 141 2.66 -5.24 -18.25
CA SER A 141 1.48 -4.37 -18.28
C SER A 141 1.76 -2.97 -18.84
N GLY A 142 3.04 -2.62 -19.03
CA GLY A 142 3.45 -1.23 -19.34
C GLY A 142 3.21 -0.25 -18.18
N ILE A 143 2.72 -0.74 -17.04
CA ILE A 143 2.51 0.03 -15.82
C ILE A 143 3.80 -0.06 -15.00
N GLU A 144 4.30 1.10 -14.59
CA GLU A 144 5.48 1.20 -13.74
C GLU A 144 5.14 0.85 -12.29
N LYS A 145 6.18 0.45 -11.54
CA LYS A 145 6.10 0.28 -10.10
C LYS A 145 5.63 1.59 -9.44
N PRO A 146 4.81 1.55 -8.38
CA PRO A 146 4.39 2.78 -7.70
C PRO A 146 5.58 3.57 -7.13
N ASP A 147 5.56 4.88 -7.36
CA ASP A 147 6.53 5.85 -6.83
C ASP A 147 6.38 6.09 -5.32
N TYR A 148 5.21 5.78 -4.76
CA TYR A 148 4.90 5.95 -3.35
C TYR A 148 3.93 4.87 -2.85
N LEU A 149 3.90 4.63 -1.55
CA LEU A 149 3.02 3.68 -0.88
C LEU A 149 2.00 4.44 -0.02
N PRO A 150 0.69 4.33 -0.31
CA PRO A 150 -0.33 5.01 0.47
C PRO A 150 -0.67 4.23 1.76
N ALA A 151 -1.07 4.99 2.78
CA ALA A 151 -1.70 4.49 3.99
C ALA A 151 -2.73 5.49 4.50
N ILE A 152 -3.65 5.06 5.36
CA ILE A 152 -4.59 5.94 6.05
C ILE A 152 -4.29 5.90 7.53
N LEU A 153 -4.21 7.07 8.15
CA LEU A 153 -4.21 7.24 9.59
C LEU A 153 -5.57 7.80 10.02
N VAL A 154 -6.33 6.99 10.75
CA VAL A 154 -7.59 7.40 11.40
C VAL A 154 -7.27 7.70 12.86
N GLN A 155 -7.53 8.93 13.31
CA GLN A 155 -7.33 9.32 14.70
C GLN A 155 -8.60 9.95 15.25
N GLY A 156 -9.35 9.21 16.07
CA GLY A 156 -10.68 9.64 16.51
C GLY A 156 -11.60 9.87 15.30
N HIS A 157 -11.99 11.12 15.08
CA HIS A 157 -12.83 11.49 13.94
C HIS A 157 -12.04 11.85 12.67
N ASP A 158 -10.74 12.08 12.76
CA ASP A 158 -9.93 12.64 11.68
C ASP A 158 -9.36 11.53 10.79
N TRP A 159 -9.56 11.66 9.48
CA TRP A 159 -9.03 10.73 8.48
C TRP A 159 -7.96 11.42 7.66
N ASN A 160 -6.75 10.89 7.66
CA ASN A 160 -5.61 11.45 6.94
C ASN A 160 -4.98 10.41 6.02
N LEU A 161 -4.68 10.80 4.79
CA LEU A 161 -3.78 10.08 3.92
C LEU A 161 -2.34 10.27 4.42
N VAL A 162 -1.62 9.17 4.42
CA VAL A 162 -0.19 9.08 4.65
C VAL A 162 0.41 8.51 3.38
N ALA A 163 1.53 9.04 2.92
CA ALA A 163 2.19 8.52 1.74
C ALA A 163 3.70 8.43 2.00
N PHE A 164 4.23 7.23 1.81
CA PHE A 164 5.65 6.91 1.93
C PHE A 164 6.30 6.94 0.56
N ALA A 165 7.43 7.62 0.42
CA ALA A 165 8.19 7.68 -0.82
C ALA A 165 9.70 7.77 -0.52
N MET A 166 10.51 7.65 -1.56
CA MET A 166 11.95 7.94 -1.51
C MET A 166 12.21 9.26 -2.25
N ASP A 167 13.06 10.13 -1.71
CA ASP A 167 13.56 11.28 -2.48
C ASP A 167 14.61 10.88 -3.52
N ALA A 168 15.08 11.87 -4.28
CA ALA A 168 16.07 11.68 -5.34
C ALA A 168 17.41 11.20 -4.78
N GLU A 169 17.69 11.49 -3.52
CA GLU A 169 18.89 11.10 -2.78
C GLU A 169 18.75 9.73 -2.10
N GLY A 170 17.60 9.06 -2.23
CA GLY A 170 17.35 7.74 -1.65
C GLY A 170 17.00 7.76 -0.16
N LYS A 171 16.55 8.90 0.37
CA LYS A 171 16.07 9.03 1.75
C LYS A 171 14.56 8.85 1.82
N GLN A 172 14.11 8.22 2.91
CA GLN A 172 12.70 7.99 3.20
C GLN A 172 11.96 9.31 3.51
N ILE A 173 10.83 9.51 2.84
CA ILE A 173 9.87 10.59 3.10
C ILE A 173 8.54 9.97 3.55
N LEU A 174 7.95 10.54 4.59
CA LEU A 174 6.57 10.24 5.01
C LEU A 174 5.74 11.53 5.03
N TRP A 175 4.86 11.70 4.04
CA TRP A 175 3.85 12.75 4.09
C TRP A 175 2.71 12.28 5.00
N HIS A 176 2.38 13.06 6.03
CA HIS A 176 1.48 12.61 7.10
C HIS A 176 0.38 13.63 7.47
N LYS A 177 0.17 14.66 6.66
CA LYS A 177 -0.82 15.73 6.88
C LYS A 177 -1.64 15.98 5.61
N LEU A 178 -2.26 14.94 5.08
CA LEU A 178 -3.09 15.00 3.88
C LEU A 178 -4.54 14.70 4.30
N PRO A 179 -5.35 15.70 4.69
CA PRO A 179 -6.67 15.47 5.24
C PRO A 179 -7.61 14.88 4.17
N LEU A 180 -8.23 13.74 4.48
CA LEU A 180 -9.29 13.11 3.67
C LEU A 180 -10.67 13.62 4.08
N GLY A 181 -10.84 13.93 5.37
CA GLY A 181 -12.06 14.47 5.95
C GLY A 181 -12.20 14.07 7.42
N ASP A 182 -13.40 14.25 7.95
CA ASP A 182 -13.73 13.95 9.33
C ASP A 182 -15.10 13.26 9.43
N THR A 183 -15.32 12.55 10.53
CA THR A 183 -16.62 11.93 10.84
C THR A 183 -17.46 12.78 11.81
N GLN A 184 -17.09 14.05 12.03
CA GLN A 184 -17.81 14.97 12.92
C GLN A 184 -18.99 15.64 12.19
N THR A 185 -18.88 15.78 10.86
CA THR A 185 -19.90 16.43 10.04
C THR A 185 -20.28 15.56 8.85
N ALA A 186 -21.53 15.70 8.36
CA ALA A 186 -21.96 15.03 7.13
C ALA A 186 -21.07 15.40 5.94
N MET A 187 -20.67 16.68 5.84
CA MET A 187 -19.75 17.15 4.81
C MET A 187 -18.36 16.48 4.92
N GLY A 188 -17.83 16.33 6.13
CA GLY A 188 -16.59 15.61 6.39
C GLY A 188 -16.67 14.16 5.91
N VAL A 189 -17.79 13.46 6.19
CA VAL A 189 -18.02 12.09 5.73
C VAL A 189 -18.08 12.02 4.20
N TYR A 190 -18.79 12.94 3.54
CA TYR A 190 -18.82 13.00 2.08
C TYR A 190 -17.43 13.22 1.48
N ARG A 191 -16.59 14.05 2.12
CA ARG A 191 -15.18 14.21 1.70
C ARG A 191 -14.40 12.92 1.84
N ILE A 192 -14.53 12.20 2.95
CA ILE A 192 -13.88 10.89 3.13
C ILE A 192 -14.26 9.95 1.98
N ILE A 193 -15.55 9.79 1.71
CA ILE A 193 -16.04 8.90 0.64
C ILE A 193 -15.47 9.32 -0.73
N GLN A 194 -15.56 10.61 -1.06
CA GLN A 194 -15.06 11.13 -2.34
C GLN A 194 -13.55 10.90 -2.49
N GLN A 195 -12.77 11.15 -1.45
CA GLN A 195 -11.31 11.01 -1.49
C GLN A 195 -10.90 9.54 -1.55
N LEU A 196 -11.61 8.63 -0.85
CA LEU A 196 -11.38 7.19 -0.95
C LEU A 196 -11.64 6.68 -2.37
N GLN A 197 -12.72 7.14 -3.01
CA GLN A 197 -13.03 6.78 -4.41
C GLN A 197 -11.92 7.26 -5.36
N LYS A 198 -11.45 8.49 -5.19
CA LYS A 198 -10.32 9.04 -5.98
C LYS A 198 -9.03 8.25 -5.75
N LEU A 199 -8.68 7.99 -4.49
CA LEU A 199 -7.50 7.22 -4.11
C LEU A 199 -7.54 5.81 -4.72
N ALA A 200 -8.72 5.18 -4.69
CA ALA A 200 -8.88 3.85 -5.26
C ALA A 200 -8.59 3.83 -6.77
N ASN A 201 -9.16 4.77 -7.53
CA ASN A 201 -9.00 4.82 -8.98
C ASN A 201 -7.60 5.28 -9.44
N ILE A 202 -7.02 6.27 -8.76
CA ILE A 202 -5.77 6.91 -9.23
C ILE A 202 -4.53 6.17 -8.69
N THR A 203 -4.64 5.54 -7.52
CA THR A 203 -3.51 4.94 -6.83
C THR A 203 -3.65 3.44 -6.69
N LEU A 204 -4.71 2.98 -6.04
CA LEU A 204 -4.82 1.55 -5.67
C LEU A 204 -5.00 0.68 -6.91
N VAL A 205 -5.76 1.17 -7.89
CA VAL A 205 -6.02 0.47 -9.14
C VAL A 205 -4.74 0.25 -9.95
N PRO A 206 -4.00 1.31 -10.34
CA PRO A 206 -2.73 1.13 -11.04
C PRO A 206 -1.72 0.31 -10.24
N PHE A 207 -1.71 0.44 -8.91
CA PHE A 207 -0.80 -0.32 -8.06
C PHE A 207 -1.08 -1.83 -8.13
N TYR A 208 -2.34 -2.28 -8.02
CA TYR A 208 -2.58 -3.72 -8.20
C TYR A 208 -2.40 -4.15 -9.66
N GLN A 209 -2.69 -3.31 -10.66
CA GLN A 209 -2.48 -3.66 -12.07
C GLN A 209 -0.98 -3.84 -12.39
N TRP A 210 -0.10 -3.08 -11.74
CA TRP A 210 1.34 -3.33 -11.73
C TRP A 210 1.65 -4.74 -11.20
N TYR A 211 1.09 -5.12 -10.04
CA TYR A 211 1.24 -6.47 -9.49
C TYR A 211 0.74 -7.57 -10.46
N GLN A 212 -0.37 -7.35 -11.15
CA GLN A 212 -0.89 -8.30 -12.15
C GLN A 212 0.03 -8.46 -13.36
N GLY A 213 0.79 -7.42 -13.69
CA GLY A 213 1.73 -7.40 -14.81
C GLY A 213 3.03 -8.15 -14.54
N LEU A 214 3.33 -8.47 -13.28
CA LEU A 214 4.58 -9.13 -12.88
C LEU A 214 4.66 -10.53 -13.47
N ARG A 215 5.78 -10.83 -14.12
CA ARG A 215 6.14 -12.15 -14.61
C ARG A 215 7.55 -12.50 -14.12
N PRO A 216 7.85 -13.78 -13.85
CA PRO A 216 9.22 -14.19 -13.56
C PRO A 216 10.13 -13.70 -14.71
N ALA A 217 11.28 -13.11 -14.38
CA ALA A 217 12.27 -12.81 -15.40
C ALA A 217 12.66 -14.12 -16.10
N LEU A 218 12.61 -14.14 -17.45
CA LEU A 218 13.08 -15.28 -18.22
C LEU A 218 14.58 -15.45 -17.95
N THR A 219 14.96 -16.52 -17.27
CA THR A 219 16.36 -16.97 -17.14
C THR A 219 16.81 -17.69 -18.39
#